data_AF-A0A0B8NYT5-F1
#
_entry.id   AF-A0A0B8NYT5-F1
#
_cell.length_a   1.000
_cell.length_b   1.000
_cell.length_c   1.000
_cell.angle_alpha   90.00
_cell.angle_beta   90.00
_cell.angle_gamma   90.00
#
_symmetry.space_group_name_H-M   'P 1'
#
loop_
_entity.id
_entity.type
_entity.pdbx_description
1 polymer ?
#
loop_
_entity_poly.entity_id
_entity_poly.type
_entity_poly.pdbx_seq_one_letter_code
_entity_poly.pdbx_strand_id
1 'polypeptide(L)'
;MLYVTSDSELIANCGIVANSTSSDGLYVSSGSKIEATTVETVGGTHKSGSTITCSVEGADCPTDKNSDNPPTKVADPLANIAAPAVSYTNGECQHGTSPGDGQKEVEDTTINPGVYCGGLLLKGNIKMRDGLYVMRGGGFTVDGSDTSVENAGSGGVTIYNTCKDACTGNEEDKEDYWQIELKSGPSIDLEATKCNGSCEGYEGILFFADRDAPESPEPETEPRNYFDSSASSSFSGIIYLPNQSFEVTSGSTGFGAQTIIISKYLYLSSSSVLNISSLSSGENPITSEVTLVE
;
A
#
# COMPACT_ATOMS: atom_id res chain seq x y z
N MET A 1 6.96 2.40 11.02
CA MET A 1 7.33 1.24 11.89
C MET A 1 6.80 -0.02 11.24
N LEU A 2 7.45 -1.16 11.47
CA LEU A 2 7.03 -2.45 10.94
C LEU A 2 6.64 -3.39 12.09
N TYR A 3 5.43 -3.94 12.03
CA TYR A 3 4.89 -4.91 12.99
C TYR A 3 4.54 -6.20 12.27
N VAL A 4 5.04 -7.32 12.79
CA VAL A 4 4.69 -8.67 12.31
C VAL A 4 4.38 -9.54 13.52
N THR A 5 3.11 -9.88 13.70
CA THR A 5 2.62 -10.54 14.92
C THR A 5 1.65 -11.68 14.62
N SER A 6 1.30 -12.46 15.65
CA SER A 6 0.22 -13.46 15.61
C SER A 6 0.37 -14.49 14.49
N ASP A 7 1.49 -15.24 14.51
CA ASP A 7 1.83 -16.31 13.56
C ASP A 7 1.84 -15.86 12.09
N SER A 8 2.12 -14.59 11.83
CA SER A 8 2.16 -14.04 10.47
C SER A 8 3.55 -14.12 9.85
N GLU A 9 3.60 -14.16 8.52
CA GLU A 9 4.84 -14.30 7.76
C GLU A 9 5.00 -13.17 6.73
N LEU A 10 6.10 -12.44 6.82
CA LEU A 10 6.53 -11.50 5.79
C LEU A 10 7.72 -12.08 5.04
N ILE A 11 7.51 -12.40 3.77
CA ILE A 11 8.51 -12.96 2.87
C ILE A 11 8.82 -11.91 1.81
N ALA A 12 9.98 -11.27 1.90
CA ALA A 12 10.43 -10.25 0.97
C ALA A 12 11.65 -10.77 0.19
N ASN A 13 11.52 -11.17 -1.07
CA ASN A 13 12.71 -11.49 -1.90
C ASN A 13 13.49 -10.22 -2.33
N CYS A 14 13.32 -9.13 -1.60
CA CYS A 14 14.00 -7.85 -1.70
C CYS A 14 14.45 -7.41 -0.28
N GLY A 15 14.91 -6.17 -0.14
CA GLY A 15 15.24 -5.60 1.18
C GLY A 15 14.00 -5.08 1.93
N ILE A 16 14.10 -5.04 3.26
CA ILE A 16 13.15 -4.37 4.16
C ILE A 16 13.89 -3.23 4.87
N VAL A 17 13.29 -2.04 4.88
CA VAL A 17 13.80 -0.87 5.60
C VAL A 17 12.72 -0.30 6.52
N ALA A 18 12.96 -0.31 7.82
CA ALA A 18 12.14 0.34 8.82
C ALA A 18 12.77 1.69 9.25
N ASN A 19 12.26 2.79 8.69
CA ASN A 19 12.77 4.16 8.92
C ASN A 19 12.50 4.75 10.32
N SER A 20 11.79 4.05 11.21
CA SER A 20 11.43 4.57 12.53
C SER A 20 12.62 4.59 13.47
N THR A 21 12.78 5.65 14.25
CA THR A 21 13.82 5.78 15.28
C THR A 21 13.40 5.21 16.65
N SER A 22 12.20 4.62 16.74
CA SER A 22 11.68 4.01 17.98
C SER A 22 12.60 2.90 18.48
N SER A 23 12.56 2.60 19.80
CA SER A 23 13.20 1.39 20.35
C SER A 23 12.66 0.11 19.73
N ASP A 24 11.44 0.15 19.21
CA ASP A 24 10.75 -0.97 18.58
C ASP A 24 10.38 -0.60 17.14
N GLY A 25 11.33 0.01 16.41
CA GLY A 25 11.14 0.43 15.02
C GLY A 25 10.76 -0.74 14.10
N LEU A 26 11.30 -1.92 14.42
CA LEU A 26 10.91 -3.23 13.93
C LEU A 26 10.39 -4.07 15.12
N TYR A 27 9.15 -4.55 15.03
CA TYR A 27 8.50 -5.35 16.07
C TYR A 27 8.03 -6.68 15.50
N VAL A 28 8.61 -7.79 15.96
CA VAL A 28 8.29 -9.14 15.51
C VAL A 28 8.01 -10.04 16.70
N SER A 29 6.81 -10.60 16.82
CA SER A 29 6.44 -11.40 17.98
C SER A 29 5.48 -12.55 17.69
N SER A 30 5.19 -13.36 18.72
CA SER A 30 4.08 -14.33 18.73
C SER A 30 4.12 -15.31 17.56
N GLY A 31 5.21 -16.08 17.43
CA GLY A 31 5.36 -17.12 16.41
C GLY A 31 5.67 -16.59 15.00
N SER A 32 5.65 -15.26 14.81
CA SER A 32 5.79 -14.66 13.49
C SER A 32 7.19 -14.78 12.89
N LYS A 33 7.25 -14.55 11.57
CA LYS A 33 8.44 -14.77 10.76
C LYS A 33 8.66 -13.64 9.75
N ILE A 34 9.91 -13.25 9.60
CA ILE A 34 10.39 -12.43 8.49
C ILE A 34 11.48 -13.19 7.74
N GLU A 35 11.31 -13.34 6.43
CA GLU A 35 12.36 -13.77 5.51
C GLU A 35 12.63 -12.63 4.52
N ALA A 36 13.87 -12.15 4.43
CA ALA A 36 14.21 -11.09 3.47
C ALA A 36 15.60 -11.23 2.86
N THR A 37 15.92 -10.41 1.86
CA THR A 37 17.31 -10.28 1.40
C THR A 37 18.15 -9.57 2.46
N THR A 38 17.68 -8.41 2.89
CA THR A 38 18.23 -7.63 4.00
C THR A 38 17.08 -7.13 4.88
N VAL A 39 17.35 -6.92 6.17
CA VAL A 39 16.41 -6.28 7.10
C VAL A 39 17.16 -5.19 7.87
N GLU A 40 16.78 -3.95 7.63
CA GLU A 40 17.38 -2.77 8.25
C GLU A 40 16.33 -2.00 9.05
N THR A 41 16.70 -1.52 10.23
CA THR A 41 15.87 -0.63 11.04
C THR A 41 16.69 0.49 11.64
N VAL A 42 16.28 1.74 11.43
CA VAL A 42 16.97 2.92 11.99
C VAL A 42 16.86 2.94 13.52
N GLY A 43 15.77 2.35 14.04
CA GLY A 43 15.48 2.24 15.45
C GLY A 43 16.07 0.97 16.06
N GLY A 44 15.44 0.48 17.12
CA GLY A 44 15.74 -0.85 17.65
C GLY A 44 14.83 -1.93 17.07
N THR A 45 15.21 -3.17 17.37
CA THR A 45 14.44 -4.38 17.05
C THR A 45 13.84 -4.99 18.32
N HIS A 46 12.53 -5.21 18.33
CA HIS A 46 11.86 -6.10 19.26
C HIS A 46 11.62 -7.46 18.62
N LYS A 47 12.19 -8.53 19.20
CA LYS A 47 12.00 -9.90 18.74
C LYS A 47 11.65 -10.82 19.91
N SER A 48 10.45 -11.38 19.94
CA SER A 48 9.98 -12.24 21.03
C SER A 48 9.21 -13.45 20.52
N GLY A 49 9.77 -14.65 20.70
CA GLY A 49 9.14 -15.90 20.24
C GLY A 49 8.93 -15.94 18.72
N SER A 50 9.83 -15.33 17.94
CA SER A 50 9.70 -15.09 16.50
C SER A 50 11.04 -15.26 15.78
N THR A 51 11.00 -15.30 14.44
CA THR A 51 12.19 -15.49 13.60
C THR A 51 12.36 -14.35 12.58
N ILE A 52 13.62 -13.97 12.37
CA ILE A 52 14.03 -13.02 11.33
C ILE A 52 15.23 -13.66 10.63
N THR A 53 15.16 -13.84 9.32
CA THR A 53 16.23 -14.47 8.52
C THR A 53 16.50 -13.64 7.28
N CYS A 54 17.79 -13.39 7.02
CA CYS A 54 18.28 -12.67 5.85
C CYS A 54 19.08 -13.63 4.96
N SER A 55 19.01 -13.44 3.64
CA SER A 55 19.75 -14.29 2.70
C SER A 55 21.18 -13.83 2.42
N VAL A 56 21.52 -12.57 2.72
CA VAL A 56 22.89 -12.05 2.58
C VAL A 56 23.81 -12.65 3.65
N GLU A 57 24.82 -13.41 3.22
CA GLU A 57 25.80 -14.04 4.11
C GLU A 57 26.75 -12.99 4.70
N GLY A 58 26.99 -13.07 6.01
CA GLY A 58 27.96 -12.21 6.71
C GLY A 58 27.45 -10.82 7.12
N ALA A 59 26.21 -10.47 6.79
CA ALA A 59 25.56 -9.25 7.27
C ALA A 59 24.75 -9.48 8.55
N ASP A 60 24.65 -8.46 9.40
CA ASP A 60 23.76 -8.46 10.55
C ASP A 60 22.29 -8.59 10.12
N CYS A 61 21.54 -9.45 10.80
CA CYS A 61 20.13 -9.68 10.51
C CYS A 61 19.27 -9.74 11.79
N PRO A 62 18.44 -8.71 12.06
CA PRO A 62 18.41 -7.41 11.37
C PRO A 62 19.65 -6.57 11.70
N THR A 63 19.97 -5.62 10.82
CA THR A 63 20.90 -4.52 11.15
C THR A 63 20.09 -3.41 11.81
N ASP A 64 20.43 -3.05 13.06
CA ASP A 64 19.71 -2.04 13.85
C ASP A 64 20.62 -0.96 14.44
N LYS A 65 20.06 -0.01 15.21
CA LYS A 65 20.82 1.08 15.84
C LYS A 65 22.00 0.65 16.72
N ASN A 66 22.06 -0.62 17.14
CA ASN A 66 23.13 -1.17 17.98
C ASN A 66 24.15 -2.01 17.18
N SER A 67 23.95 -2.20 15.87
CA SER A 67 24.92 -2.84 14.97
C SER A 67 26.18 -1.98 14.77
N ASP A 68 27.26 -2.60 14.30
CA ASP A 68 28.54 -1.92 14.04
C ASP A 68 28.43 -0.82 12.95
N ASN A 69 27.54 -1.03 11.97
CA ASN A 69 27.19 -0.05 10.94
C ASN A 69 25.67 0.20 10.94
N PRO A 70 25.15 1.05 11.84
CA PRO A 70 23.73 1.23 12.01
C PRO A 70 23.12 2.00 10.82
N PRO A 71 21.95 1.59 10.32
CA PRO A 71 21.33 2.20 9.14
C PRO A 71 20.83 3.62 9.44
N THR A 72 20.77 4.45 8.40
CA THR A 72 20.21 5.81 8.47
C THR A 72 18.86 5.86 7.75
N LYS A 73 18.09 6.94 7.98
CA LYS A 73 16.79 7.10 7.32
C LYS A 73 16.95 7.15 5.81
N VAL A 74 16.22 6.30 5.12
CA VAL A 74 16.11 6.31 3.66
C VAL A 74 15.08 7.36 3.25
N ALA A 75 15.44 8.25 2.32
CA ALA A 75 14.50 9.22 1.76
C ALA A 75 13.36 8.50 1.02
N ASP A 76 12.19 9.13 0.95
CA ASP A 76 11.06 8.56 0.22
C ASP A 76 11.42 8.41 -1.29
N PRO A 77 11.46 7.17 -1.81
CA PRO A 77 11.89 6.90 -3.19
C PRO A 77 10.93 7.46 -4.24
N LEU A 78 9.69 7.78 -3.87
CA LEU A 78 8.69 8.33 -4.76
C LEU A 78 8.43 9.83 -4.52
N ALA A 79 9.20 10.51 -3.67
CA ALA A 79 8.96 11.92 -3.32
C ALA A 79 8.94 12.87 -4.53
N ASN A 80 9.75 12.57 -5.56
CA ASN A 80 9.87 13.41 -6.76
C ASN A 80 8.84 13.09 -7.85
N ILE A 81 8.03 12.05 -7.67
CA ILE A 81 7.01 11.66 -8.63
C ILE A 81 5.79 12.57 -8.44
N ALA A 82 5.41 13.34 -9.46
CA ALA A 82 4.25 14.21 -9.39
C ALA A 82 2.99 13.40 -9.07
N ALA A 83 2.15 13.87 -8.15
CA ALA A 83 0.85 13.24 -7.93
C ALA A 83 -0.04 13.46 -9.17
N PRO A 84 -1.02 12.57 -9.45
CA PRO A 84 -1.99 12.78 -10.51
C PRO A 84 -2.71 14.11 -10.37
N ALA A 85 -2.89 14.84 -11.49
CA ALA A 85 -3.66 16.07 -11.49
C ALA A 85 -5.15 15.78 -11.24
N VAL A 86 -5.67 16.28 -10.12
CA VAL A 86 -7.09 16.14 -9.75
C VAL A 86 -7.75 17.51 -9.77
N SER A 87 -8.96 17.55 -10.34
CA SER A 87 -9.78 18.75 -10.33
C SER A 87 -10.79 18.70 -9.19
N TYR A 88 -10.77 19.73 -8.34
CA TYR A 88 -11.59 19.81 -7.12
C TYR A 88 -12.81 20.73 -7.28
N THR A 89 -13.10 21.21 -8.49
CA THR A 89 -14.28 22.06 -8.72
C THR A 89 -15.56 21.24 -8.57
N ASN A 90 -16.60 21.86 -8.02
CA ASN A 90 -17.93 21.24 -7.94
C ASN A 90 -18.48 20.99 -9.35
N GLY A 91 -18.94 19.75 -9.60
CA GLY A 91 -19.47 19.32 -10.90
C GLY A 91 -18.49 18.58 -11.82
N GLU A 92 -17.22 18.45 -11.42
CA GLU A 92 -16.20 17.70 -12.18
C GLU A 92 -16.13 16.21 -11.79
N CYS A 93 -17.08 15.75 -10.97
CA CYS A 93 -17.30 14.34 -10.68
C CYS A 93 -17.82 13.63 -11.93
N GLN A 94 -17.02 12.72 -12.49
CA GLN A 94 -17.46 11.89 -13.61
C GLN A 94 -18.39 10.78 -13.13
N HIS A 95 -18.19 10.31 -11.90
CA HIS A 95 -18.92 9.21 -11.29
C HIS A 95 -19.22 9.50 -9.81
N GLY A 96 -20.45 9.21 -9.38
CA GLY A 96 -20.89 9.39 -7.98
C GLY A 96 -21.75 10.64 -7.78
N THR A 97 -22.21 10.83 -6.54
CA THR A 97 -22.85 12.07 -6.07
C THR A 97 -21.78 13.02 -5.49
N SER A 98 -22.17 14.11 -4.83
CA SER A 98 -21.19 15.08 -4.33
C SER A 98 -20.23 14.40 -3.34
N PRO A 99 -18.97 14.87 -3.22
CA PRO A 99 -18.09 14.36 -2.19
C PRO A 99 -18.76 14.39 -0.80
N GLY A 100 -18.77 13.25 -0.09
CA GLY A 100 -19.43 13.10 1.22
C GLY A 100 -20.83 12.44 1.20
N ASP A 101 -21.37 12.11 0.04
CA ASP A 101 -22.68 11.42 -0.10
C ASP A 101 -22.59 9.88 0.02
N GLY A 102 -21.49 9.36 0.56
CA GLY A 102 -21.19 7.94 0.62
C GLY A 102 -20.57 7.37 -0.65
N GLN A 103 -20.07 6.13 -0.57
CA GLN A 103 -19.43 5.44 -1.69
C GLN A 103 -20.41 5.11 -2.80
N LYS A 104 -19.97 5.26 -4.06
CA LYS A 104 -20.71 4.76 -5.21
C LYS A 104 -20.61 3.24 -5.25
N GLU A 105 -21.71 2.56 -4.96
CA GLU A 105 -21.82 1.13 -5.14
C GLU A 105 -21.89 0.75 -6.63
N VAL A 106 -21.08 -0.23 -7.03
CA VAL A 106 -21.11 -0.86 -8.35
C VAL A 106 -21.04 -2.38 -8.21
N GLU A 107 -21.81 -3.06 -9.05
CA GLU A 107 -21.98 -4.52 -8.98
C GLU A 107 -22.00 -5.13 -10.39
N ASP A 108 -21.35 -6.29 -10.57
CA ASP A 108 -21.35 -7.12 -11.79
C ASP A 108 -21.17 -6.35 -13.11
N THR A 109 -20.11 -5.54 -13.20
CA THR A 109 -19.94 -4.61 -14.32
C THR A 109 -18.49 -4.28 -14.66
N THR A 110 -18.28 -3.67 -15.82
CA THR A 110 -17.01 -3.09 -16.21
C THR A 110 -17.02 -1.58 -16.03
N ILE A 111 -16.13 -1.05 -15.19
CA ILE A 111 -16.02 0.39 -14.90
C ILE A 111 -14.89 1.06 -15.69
N ASN A 112 -15.03 2.36 -15.95
CA ASN A 112 -14.05 3.16 -16.69
C ASN A 112 -13.18 4.00 -15.74
N PRO A 113 -11.93 4.33 -16.12
CA PRO A 113 -11.14 5.30 -15.36
C PRO A 113 -11.86 6.66 -15.28
N GLY A 114 -11.57 7.41 -14.23
CA GLY A 114 -12.16 8.72 -13.99
C GLY A 114 -12.20 9.15 -12.53
N VAL A 115 -12.84 10.29 -12.27
CA VAL A 115 -13.02 10.86 -10.93
C VAL A 115 -14.31 10.34 -10.29
N TYR A 116 -14.14 9.62 -9.18
CA TYR A 116 -15.18 9.05 -8.34
C TYR A 116 -15.31 9.87 -7.05
N CYS A 117 -16.29 10.76 -7.02
CA CYS A 117 -16.59 11.56 -5.85
C CYS A 117 -17.34 10.74 -4.80
N GLY A 118 -16.88 10.79 -3.56
CA GLY A 118 -17.36 9.91 -2.50
C GLY A 118 -16.79 8.49 -2.57
N GLY A 119 -15.87 8.20 -3.50
CA GLY A 119 -15.21 6.90 -3.59
C GLY A 119 -16.04 5.78 -4.22
N LEU A 120 -15.57 4.55 -4.07
CA LEU A 120 -16.14 3.35 -4.67
C LEU A 120 -16.39 2.24 -3.66
N LEU A 121 -17.53 1.57 -3.81
CA LEU A 121 -17.83 0.29 -3.18
C LEU A 121 -18.06 -0.76 -4.27
N LEU A 122 -17.18 -1.75 -4.36
CA LEU A 122 -17.22 -2.81 -5.36
C LEU A 122 -17.83 -4.09 -4.78
N LYS A 123 -18.79 -4.69 -5.51
CA LYS A 123 -19.39 -6.00 -5.21
C LYS A 123 -19.52 -6.87 -6.47
N GLY A 124 -19.55 -8.19 -6.32
CA GLY A 124 -19.70 -9.12 -7.44
C GLY A 124 -18.51 -9.09 -8.40
N ASN A 125 -18.74 -9.31 -9.70
CA ASN A 125 -17.66 -9.42 -10.68
C ASN A 125 -17.37 -8.08 -11.36
N ILE A 126 -16.28 -7.43 -10.97
CA ILE A 126 -15.89 -6.12 -11.49
C ILE A 126 -14.68 -6.24 -12.41
N LYS A 127 -14.77 -5.62 -13.58
CA LYS A 127 -13.60 -5.40 -14.46
C LYS A 127 -13.27 -3.91 -14.52
N MET A 128 -12.00 -3.55 -14.35
CA MET A 128 -11.55 -2.16 -14.42
C MET A 128 -10.80 -1.93 -15.74
N ARG A 129 -11.31 -1.04 -16.60
CA ARG A 129 -10.59 -0.65 -17.82
C ARG A 129 -9.30 0.09 -17.47
N ASP A 130 -8.30 -0.05 -18.34
CA ASP A 130 -6.98 0.53 -18.12
C ASP A 130 -7.05 2.05 -17.87
N GLY A 131 -6.34 2.55 -16.86
CA GLY A 131 -6.20 3.97 -16.57
C GLY A 131 -6.28 4.36 -15.10
N LEU A 132 -6.43 5.67 -14.88
CA LEU A 132 -6.44 6.31 -13.56
C LEU A 132 -7.85 6.39 -12.97
N TYR A 133 -8.00 5.89 -11.75
CA TYR A 133 -9.21 5.95 -10.94
C TYR A 133 -8.95 6.85 -9.74
N VAL A 134 -9.57 8.04 -9.70
CA VAL A 134 -9.39 9.00 -8.62
C VAL A 134 -10.54 8.85 -7.62
N MET A 135 -10.23 8.41 -6.40
CA MET A 135 -11.16 8.37 -5.28
C MET A 135 -11.10 9.71 -4.55
N ARG A 136 -12.08 10.58 -4.81
CA ARG A 136 -12.18 11.90 -4.20
C ARG A 136 -13.04 11.84 -2.94
N GLY A 137 -12.38 11.58 -1.82
CA GLY A 137 -12.85 11.74 -0.45
C GLY A 137 -13.66 10.61 0.18
N GLY A 138 -13.86 9.50 -0.52
CA GLY A 138 -14.55 8.35 0.07
C GLY A 138 -13.90 7.00 -0.18
N GLY A 139 -12.63 6.99 -0.59
CA GLY A 139 -11.82 5.78 -0.57
C GLY A 139 -12.20 4.75 -1.63
N PHE A 140 -11.66 3.55 -1.45
CA PHE A 140 -11.85 2.41 -2.35
C PHE A 140 -12.13 1.17 -1.51
N THR A 141 -13.37 0.68 -1.55
CA THR A 141 -13.79 -0.49 -0.79
C THR A 141 -14.19 -1.63 -1.74
N VAL A 142 -13.67 -2.82 -1.47
CA VAL A 142 -14.15 -4.07 -2.08
C VAL A 142 -14.70 -4.96 -0.98
N ASP A 143 -15.95 -5.39 -1.14
CA ASP A 143 -16.68 -6.14 -0.12
C ASP A 143 -17.28 -7.42 -0.66
N GLY A 144 -17.05 -8.52 0.03
CA GLY A 144 -17.72 -9.79 -0.17
C GLY A 144 -16.80 -10.89 -0.69
N SER A 145 -17.01 -12.11 -0.20
CA SER A 145 -16.22 -13.29 -0.58
C SER A 145 -16.44 -13.70 -2.04
N ASP A 146 -17.60 -13.34 -2.58
CA ASP A 146 -17.98 -13.62 -3.97
C ASP A 146 -17.60 -12.47 -4.92
N THR A 147 -16.92 -11.44 -4.40
CA THR A 147 -16.49 -10.28 -5.18
C THR A 147 -15.14 -10.54 -5.81
N SER A 148 -15.06 -10.35 -7.12
CA SER A 148 -13.83 -10.42 -7.90
C SER A 148 -13.55 -9.09 -8.60
N VAL A 149 -12.30 -8.63 -8.58
CA VAL A 149 -11.90 -7.39 -9.25
C VAL A 149 -10.65 -7.66 -10.08
N GLU A 150 -10.76 -7.45 -11.40
CA GLU A 150 -9.65 -7.71 -12.33
C GLU A 150 -9.44 -6.56 -13.33
N ASN A 151 -8.26 -6.49 -13.93
CA ASN A 151 -8.04 -5.63 -15.09
C ASN A 151 -8.88 -6.12 -16.29
N ALA A 152 -9.55 -5.19 -16.98
CA ALA A 152 -10.27 -5.49 -18.22
C ALA A 152 -9.35 -5.54 -19.44
N GLY A 153 -8.17 -4.91 -19.35
CA GLY A 153 -7.16 -4.79 -20.40
C GLY A 153 -5.76 -5.10 -19.87
N SER A 154 -4.74 -4.83 -20.68
CA SER A 154 -3.33 -5.09 -20.36
C SER A 154 -2.54 -3.84 -19.98
N GLY A 155 -3.18 -2.67 -19.97
CA GLY A 155 -2.56 -1.39 -19.62
C GLY A 155 -2.53 -1.12 -18.12
N GLY A 156 -3.29 -1.88 -17.32
CA GLY A 156 -3.27 -1.78 -15.86
C GLY A 156 -4.04 -0.57 -15.31
N VAL A 157 -4.19 -0.51 -14.00
CA VAL A 157 -4.95 0.54 -13.31
C VAL A 157 -4.14 1.19 -12.20
N THR A 158 -4.40 2.47 -11.94
CA THR A 158 -3.92 3.16 -10.75
C THR A 158 -5.10 3.73 -10.00
N ILE A 159 -5.14 3.47 -8.69
CA ILE A 159 -6.14 4.00 -7.78
C ILE A 159 -5.46 5.11 -6.96
N TYR A 160 -5.82 6.36 -7.27
CA TYR A 160 -5.36 7.54 -6.54
C TYR A 160 -6.40 7.95 -5.49
N ASN A 161 -6.04 7.89 -4.21
CA ASN A 161 -6.94 8.20 -3.10
C ASN A 161 -6.60 9.57 -2.50
N THR A 162 -7.53 10.51 -2.55
CA THR A 162 -7.36 11.90 -2.14
C THR A 162 -8.57 12.37 -1.33
N CYS A 163 -8.39 13.49 -0.63
CA CYS A 163 -9.44 14.18 0.11
C CYS A 163 -10.54 14.71 -0.82
N LYS A 164 -11.73 14.91 -0.25
CA LYS A 164 -12.88 15.52 -0.90
C LYS A 164 -12.55 16.92 -1.39
N ASP A 165 -11.99 17.77 -0.56
CA ASP A 165 -11.42 19.05 -0.95
C ASP A 165 -9.90 18.89 -0.80
N ALA A 166 -9.14 19.24 -1.85
CA ALA A 166 -7.72 18.90 -2.02
C ALA A 166 -6.97 18.78 -0.69
N CYS A 167 -6.27 17.66 -0.47
CA CYS A 167 -5.60 17.44 0.80
C CYS A 167 -4.63 18.59 1.10
N THR A 168 -4.61 19.02 2.35
CA THR A 168 -3.82 20.15 2.83
C THR A 168 -2.82 19.76 3.92
N GLY A 169 -2.88 18.52 4.41
CA GLY A 169 -2.11 18.03 5.55
C GLY A 169 -2.69 18.45 6.90
N ASN A 170 -3.87 19.09 6.92
CA ASN A 170 -4.48 19.61 8.13
C ASN A 170 -5.42 18.59 8.79
N GLU A 171 -5.74 18.80 10.07
CA GLU A 171 -6.63 17.88 10.80
C GLU A 171 -8.05 17.80 10.22
N GLU A 172 -8.51 18.86 9.54
CA GLU A 172 -9.82 18.93 8.87
C GLU A 172 -9.94 17.91 7.73
N ASP A 173 -8.83 17.56 7.08
CA ASP A 173 -8.80 16.59 5.98
C ASP A 173 -9.29 15.19 6.42
N LYS A 174 -9.30 14.90 7.74
CA LYS A 174 -9.77 13.61 8.28
C LYS A 174 -11.25 13.37 8.02
N GLU A 175 -12.04 14.45 7.89
CA GLU A 175 -13.46 14.36 7.54
C GLU A 175 -13.66 14.19 6.02
N ASP A 176 -12.64 14.53 5.24
CA ASP A 176 -12.65 14.57 3.79
C ASP A 176 -11.92 13.38 3.14
N TYR A 177 -11.23 12.55 3.91
CA TYR A 177 -10.46 11.40 3.43
C TYR A 177 -11.03 10.09 3.97
N TRP A 178 -11.00 9.04 3.16
CA TRP A 178 -11.43 7.71 3.58
C TRP A 178 -10.47 6.63 3.08
N GLN A 179 -10.52 5.47 3.72
CA GLN A 179 -9.58 4.37 3.56
C GLN A 179 -9.69 3.61 2.23
N ILE A 180 -8.60 2.93 1.88
CA ILE A 180 -8.60 1.81 0.94
C ILE A 180 -8.80 0.53 1.76
N GLU A 181 -9.83 -0.23 1.42
CA GLU A 181 -10.29 -1.37 2.22
C GLU A 181 -10.67 -2.56 1.34
N LEU A 182 -10.16 -3.73 1.71
CA LEU A 182 -10.63 -5.03 1.21
C LEU A 182 -11.21 -5.79 2.38
N LYS A 183 -12.47 -6.19 2.30
CA LYS A 183 -13.15 -6.84 3.43
C LYS A 183 -14.01 -8.01 2.98
N SER A 184 -14.19 -8.94 3.91
CA SER A 184 -14.97 -10.17 3.69
C SER A 184 -14.37 -11.11 2.64
N GLY A 185 -13.07 -11.03 2.40
CA GLY A 185 -12.29 -11.92 1.55
C GLY A 185 -12.55 -11.91 0.04
N PRO A 186 -12.46 -10.74 -0.61
CA PRO A 186 -12.58 -10.65 -2.07
C PRO A 186 -11.35 -11.24 -2.78
N SER A 187 -11.51 -11.56 -4.06
CA SER A 187 -10.41 -11.93 -4.95
C SER A 187 -10.04 -10.74 -5.85
N ILE A 188 -8.85 -10.18 -5.67
CA ILE A 188 -8.36 -9.06 -6.48
C ILE A 188 -7.22 -9.55 -7.36
N ASP A 189 -7.26 -9.28 -8.67
CA ASP A 189 -6.11 -9.47 -9.56
C ASP A 189 -5.87 -8.19 -10.34
N LEU A 190 -5.07 -7.29 -9.76
CA LEU A 190 -4.83 -5.97 -10.31
C LEU A 190 -3.34 -5.72 -10.52
N GLU A 191 -3.04 -5.20 -11.70
CA GLU A 191 -1.75 -4.70 -12.11
C GLU A 191 -1.79 -3.19 -12.29
N ALA A 192 -0.73 -2.52 -11.82
CA ALA A 192 -0.53 -1.09 -11.93
C ALA A 192 -0.48 -0.61 -13.38
N THR A 193 -0.82 0.65 -13.62
CA THR A 193 -0.78 1.21 -14.97
C THR A 193 0.64 1.18 -15.55
N LYS A 194 0.75 0.62 -16.77
CA LYS A 194 1.96 0.56 -17.61
C LYS A 194 1.87 1.66 -18.65
N CYS A 195 2.51 2.79 -18.37
CA CYS A 195 2.28 4.00 -19.12
C CYS A 195 3.16 4.13 -20.36
N ASN A 196 4.26 3.39 -20.47
CA ASN A 196 5.22 3.53 -21.58
C ASN A 196 5.57 5.01 -21.86
N GLY A 197 5.62 5.84 -20.80
CA GLY A 197 5.87 7.28 -20.89
C GLY A 197 4.68 8.20 -21.26
N SER A 198 3.44 7.70 -21.36
CA SER A 198 2.26 8.54 -21.69
C SER A 198 1.47 9.06 -20.49
N CYS A 199 1.75 8.59 -19.28
CA CYS A 199 1.16 9.10 -18.06
C CYS A 199 2.18 9.92 -17.28
N GLU A 200 1.73 10.97 -16.61
CA GLU A 200 2.57 11.78 -15.75
C GLU A 200 2.36 11.38 -14.29
N GLY A 201 3.35 10.73 -13.68
CA GLY A 201 3.45 10.66 -12.21
C GLY A 201 2.79 9.47 -11.51
N TYR A 202 2.31 8.45 -12.22
CA TYR A 202 1.68 7.30 -11.56
C TYR A 202 1.92 5.94 -12.22
N GLU A 203 2.82 5.89 -13.22
CA GLU A 203 3.26 4.63 -13.83
C GLU A 203 3.84 3.68 -12.77
N GLY A 204 3.41 2.42 -12.80
CA GLY A 204 3.87 1.38 -11.87
C GLY A 204 3.30 1.49 -10.45
N ILE A 205 2.48 2.50 -10.13
CA ILE A 205 1.84 2.64 -8.83
C ILE A 205 0.40 2.11 -8.92
N LEU A 206 0.07 1.10 -8.11
CA LEU A 206 -1.27 0.49 -8.07
C LEU A 206 -2.20 1.28 -7.13
N PHE A 207 -1.75 1.48 -5.90
CA PHE A 207 -2.45 2.30 -4.90
C PHE A 207 -1.58 3.49 -4.54
N PHE A 208 -2.11 4.69 -4.72
CA PHE A 208 -1.42 5.94 -4.45
C PHE A 208 -2.31 6.80 -3.53
N ALA A 209 -1.99 6.86 -2.24
CA ALA A 209 -2.59 7.84 -1.35
C ALA A 209 -1.91 9.21 -1.50
N ASP A 210 -2.72 10.27 -1.54
CA ASP A 210 -2.24 11.65 -1.57
C ASP A 210 -1.21 11.89 -0.44
N ARG A 211 -0.11 12.57 -0.78
CA ARG A 211 0.99 12.82 0.17
C ARG A 211 0.62 13.82 1.25
N ASP A 212 -0.40 14.64 0.99
CA ASP A 212 -0.93 15.57 1.96
C ASP A 212 -2.16 14.99 2.67
N ALA A 213 -2.56 13.74 2.39
CA ALA A 213 -3.64 13.07 3.11
C ALA A 213 -3.30 12.90 4.60
N PRO A 214 -4.33 12.85 5.47
CA PRO A 214 -4.11 12.85 6.90
C PRO A 214 -3.29 11.65 7.35
N GLU A 215 -2.48 11.90 8.38
CA GLU A 215 -1.49 10.97 8.89
C GLU A 215 -2.08 10.09 9.99
N SER A 216 -1.78 8.78 9.98
CA SER A 216 -2.12 7.92 11.12
C SER A 216 -1.26 8.32 12.31
N PRO A 217 -1.84 8.69 13.47
CA PRO A 217 -1.03 9.05 14.63
C PRO A 217 -0.23 7.84 15.12
N GLU A 218 -0.87 6.68 15.22
CA GLU A 218 -0.30 5.42 15.69
C GLU A 218 -0.66 4.26 14.74
N PRO A 219 0.02 3.11 14.82
CA PRO A 219 -0.41 1.89 14.12
C PRO A 219 -1.85 1.53 14.51
N GLU A 220 -2.61 0.90 13.60
CA GLU A 220 -3.99 0.44 13.85
C GLU A 220 -5.00 1.56 14.17
N THR A 221 -4.63 2.84 13.97
CA THR A 221 -5.50 4.00 14.22
C THR A 221 -5.83 4.75 12.93
N GLU A 222 -7.03 5.33 12.88
CA GLU A 222 -7.48 6.11 11.72
C GLU A 222 -6.66 7.39 11.51
N PRO A 223 -6.46 7.81 10.25
CA PRO A 223 -6.86 7.11 9.02
C PRO A 223 -5.99 5.88 8.75
N ARG A 224 -6.56 4.71 8.48
CA ARG A 224 -5.81 3.48 8.15
C ARG A 224 -6.30 2.85 6.85
N ASN A 225 -5.46 2.04 6.20
CA ASN A 225 -5.86 1.19 5.08
C ASN A 225 -5.69 -0.26 5.53
N TYR A 226 -6.64 -1.13 5.22
CA TYR A 226 -6.53 -2.52 5.65
C TYR A 226 -7.09 -3.52 4.65
N PHE A 227 -6.36 -4.61 4.50
CA PHE A 227 -6.75 -5.77 3.71
C PHE A 227 -7.07 -6.91 4.67
N ASP A 228 -8.35 -7.23 4.78
CA ASP A 228 -8.91 -8.23 5.65
C ASP A 228 -9.38 -9.44 4.84
N SER A 229 -8.81 -10.61 5.16
CA SER A 229 -9.17 -11.91 4.58
C SER A 229 -8.92 -12.05 3.07
N SER A 230 -7.97 -11.30 2.51
CA SER A 230 -7.70 -11.17 1.07
C SER A 230 -6.93 -12.35 0.41
N ALA A 231 -7.13 -13.59 0.90
CA ALA A 231 -6.31 -14.77 0.59
C ALA A 231 -6.16 -15.15 -0.90
N SER A 232 -7.07 -14.70 -1.76
CA SER A 232 -7.07 -14.95 -3.21
C SER A 232 -6.68 -13.72 -4.03
N SER A 233 -6.04 -12.73 -3.41
CA SER A 233 -5.63 -11.51 -4.09
C SER A 233 -4.21 -11.61 -4.67
N SER A 234 -3.96 -10.82 -5.69
CA SER A 234 -2.70 -10.65 -6.40
C SER A 234 -2.60 -9.18 -6.79
N PHE A 235 -1.53 -8.55 -6.35
CA PHE A 235 -1.21 -7.16 -6.65
C PHE A 235 0.12 -7.13 -7.39
N SER A 236 0.19 -6.36 -8.48
CA SER A 236 1.42 -6.07 -9.21
C SER A 236 1.58 -4.56 -9.32
N GLY A 237 2.66 -4.02 -8.75
CA GLY A 237 2.95 -2.59 -8.69
C GLY A 237 3.24 -2.07 -7.28
N ILE A 238 3.28 -0.75 -7.14
CA ILE A 238 3.58 -0.10 -5.86
C ILE A 238 2.30 0.21 -5.08
N ILE A 239 2.32 -0.09 -3.78
CA ILE A 239 1.38 0.38 -2.78
C ILE A 239 2.06 1.53 -2.02
N TYR A 240 1.67 2.77 -2.33
CA TYR A 240 2.27 3.99 -1.79
C TYR A 240 1.27 4.72 -0.88
N LEU A 241 1.48 4.56 0.43
CA LEU A 241 0.63 5.04 1.53
C LEU A 241 1.48 5.82 2.55
N PRO A 242 2.18 6.89 2.13
CA PRO A 242 3.33 7.45 2.87
C PRO A 242 3.01 7.94 4.28
N ASN A 243 1.77 8.36 4.54
CA ASN A 243 1.34 8.92 5.82
C ASN A 243 0.41 7.98 6.60
N GLN A 244 -0.08 6.90 5.99
CA GLN A 244 -1.10 6.05 6.60
C GLN A 244 -0.55 4.69 7.07
N SER A 245 -1.24 4.12 8.04
CA SER A 245 -1.13 2.72 8.43
C SER A 245 -1.64 1.84 7.30
N PHE A 246 -0.90 0.77 7.03
CA PHE A 246 -1.32 -0.30 6.16
C PHE A 246 -1.33 -1.61 6.94
N GLU A 247 -2.51 -2.20 7.05
CA GLU A 247 -2.76 -3.41 7.81
C GLU A 247 -3.12 -4.58 6.88
N VAL A 248 -2.51 -5.73 7.12
CA VAL A 248 -2.82 -6.98 6.42
C VAL A 248 -3.13 -8.01 7.48
N THR A 249 -4.37 -8.50 7.49
CA THR A 249 -4.90 -9.29 8.61
C THR A 249 -5.84 -10.42 8.16
N SER A 250 -6.26 -11.22 9.13
CA SER A 250 -7.22 -12.32 9.02
C SER A 250 -6.86 -13.38 7.97
N GLY A 251 -5.63 -13.89 8.02
CA GLY A 251 -5.19 -14.92 7.09
C GLY A 251 -5.10 -14.44 5.64
N SER A 252 -4.91 -13.14 5.43
CA SER A 252 -4.65 -12.60 4.10
C SER A 252 -3.38 -13.21 3.53
N THR A 253 -3.47 -13.71 2.30
CA THR A 253 -2.37 -14.32 1.55
C THR A 253 -2.39 -13.78 0.12
N GLY A 254 -1.23 -13.61 -0.51
CA GLY A 254 -1.16 -13.25 -1.93
C GLY A 254 -0.93 -11.77 -2.20
N PHE A 255 0.34 -11.38 -2.18
CA PHE A 255 0.80 -10.20 -2.90
C PHE A 255 1.71 -10.74 -4.00
N GLY A 256 1.59 -10.19 -5.22
CA GLY A 256 2.27 -10.75 -6.38
C GLY A 256 3.77 -10.55 -6.27
N ALA A 257 4.54 -11.34 -7.03
CA ALA A 257 6.00 -11.30 -7.09
C ALA A 257 6.59 -9.98 -7.65
N GLN A 258 5.80 -8.93 -7.72
CA GLN A 258 6.14 -7.62 -8.27
C GLN A 258 5.42 -6.55 -7.46
N THR A 259 5.50 -6.60 -6.14
CA THR A 259 4.89 -5.60 -5.26
C THR A 259 5.97 -4.83 -4.52
N ILE A 260 5.81 -3.52 -4.35
CA ILE A 260 6.61 -2.73 -3.39
C ILE A 260 5.63 -1.99 -2.48
N ILE A 261 5.92 -1.97 -1.19
CA ILE A 261 5.10 -1.27 -0.19
C ILE A 261 5.92 -0.16 0.44
N ILE A 262 5.35 1.04 0.44
CA ILE A 262 5.88 2.20 1.15
C ILE A 262 4.72 2.74 1.99
N SER A 263 4.82 2.61 3.31
CA SER A 263 3.80 3.10 4.23
C SER A 263 4.41 3.72 5.49
N LYS A 264 3.63 4.53 6.22
CA LYS A 264 4.05 5.06 7.52
C LYS A 264 4.19 3.93 8.56
N TYR A 265 3.16 3.11 8.63
CA TYR A 265 3.12 1.88 9.43
C TYR A 265 2.74 0.72 8.53
N LEU A 266 3.44 -0.40 8.66
CA LEU A 266 3.04 -1.68 8.10
C LEU A 266 2.77 -2.63 9.25
N TYR A 267 1.59 -3.22 9.28
CA TYR A 267 1.13 -4.08 10.34
C TYR A 267 0.58 -5.39 9.76
N LEU A 268 1.28 -6.49 10.02
CA LEU A 268 0.89 -7.83 9.59
C LEU A 268 0.48 -8.65 10.82
N SER A 269 -0.73 -9.20 10.80
CA SER A 269 -1.28 -9.94 11.94
C SER A 269 -2.20 -11.09 11.52
N SER A 270 -2.65 -11.85 12.52
CA SER A 270 -3.70 -12.87 12.39
C SER A 270 -3.40 -13.92 11.33
N SER A 271 -2.23 -14.54 11.40
CA SER A 271 -1.77 -15.61 10.49
C SER A 271 -1.73 -15.22 9.01
N SER A 272 -1.49 -13.95 8.73
CA SER A 272 -1.40 -13.45 7.35
C SER A 272 -0.02 -13.73 6.76
N VAL A 273 0.02 -14.01 5.45
CA VAL A 273 1.26 -14.26 4.70
C VAL A 273 1.40 -13.22 3.59
N LEU A 274 2.40 -12.36 3.74
CA LEU A 274 2.71 -11.29 2.80
C LEU A 274 3.97 -11.68 2.01
N ASN A 275 3.82 -12.00 0.73
CA ASN A 275 4.93 -12.31 -0.17
C ASN A 275 5.18 -11.13 -1.12
N ILE A 276 6.37 -10.56 -1.06
CA ILE A 276 6.74 -9.36 -1.80
C ILE A 276 8.05 -9.63 -2.51
N SER A 277 8.18 -9.13 -3.74
CA SER A 277 9.47 -9.08 -4.42
C SER A 277 9.60 -7.87 -5.33
N SER A 278 10.84 -7.55 -5.68
CA SER A 278 11.19 -6.37 -6.47
C SER A 278 10.48 -6.34 -7.83
N LEU A 279 10.15 -5.14 -8.30
CA LEU A 279 9.65 -4.90 -9.66
C LEU A 279 10.69 -5.28 -10.71
N SER A 280 10.23 -5.72 -11.88
CA SER A 280 11.08 -5.93 -13.05
C SER A 280 11.66 -4.58 -13.53
N SER A 281 12.86 -4.59 -14.12
CA SER A 281 13.67 -3.38 -14.40
C SER A 281 13.14 -2.41 -15.48
N GLY A 282 11.90 -2.58 -15.94
CA GLY A 282 11.23 -1.68 -16.89
C GLY A 282 9.92 -1.08 -16.37
N GLU A 283 9.42 -1.52 -15.22
CA GLU A 283 8.11 -1.14 -14.66
C GLU A 283 8.25 -0.40 -13.31
N ASN A 284 9.48 -0.09 -12.90
CA ASN A 284 9.80 0.47 -11.59
C ASN A 284 10.04 1.99 -11.64
N PRO A 285 9.12 2.83 -11.12
CA PRO A 285 9.34 4.26 -11.00
C PRO A 285 10.37 4.63 -9.90
N ILE A 286 10.79 3.67 -9.07
CA ILE A 286 11.86 3.86 -8.08
C ILE A 286 13.20 3.90 -8.82
N THR A 287 13.73 5.10 -9.00
CA THR A 287 14.99 5.36 -9.71
C THR A 287 16.22 5.34 -8.79
N SER A 288 16.03 5.26 -7.48
CA SER A 288 17.13 5.17 -6.52
C SER A 288 17.54 3.71 -6.31
N GLU A 289 18.62 3.28 -6.95
CA GLU A 289 19.42 2.17 -6.42
C GLU A 289 19.89 2.58 -5.02
N VAL A 290 19.43 1.88 -3.98
CA VAL A 290 20.04 1.96 -2.65
C VAL A 290 21.43 1.36 -2.81
N THR A 291 22.42 2.22 -3.05
CA THR A 291 23.81 1.81 -3.14
C THR A 291 24.30 1.54 -1.73
N LEU A 292 24.71 0.30 -1.45
CA LEU A 292 25.49 -0.02 -0.27
C LEU A 292 26.76 0.84 -0.29
N VAL A 293 26.89 1.73 0.68
CA VAL A 293 28.17 2.37 0.97
C VAL A 293 28.92 1.38 1.85
N GLU A 294 29.85 0.63 1.25
CA GLU A 294 30.87 -0.12 2.01
C GLU A 294 31.77 0.81 2.82
#